data_AF-A0A2V7GCA1-F1
#
_entry.id   AF-A0A2V7GCA1-F1
#
_cell.length_a   1.000
_cell.length_b   1.000
_cell.length_c   1.000
_cell.angle_alpha   90.00
_cell.angle_beta   90.00
_cell.angle_gamma   90.00
#
_symmetry.space_group_name_H-M   'P 1'
#
loop_
_entity.id
_entity.type
_entity.pdbx_description
1 polymer ?
#
loop_
_entity_poly.entity_id
_entity_poly.type
_entity_poly.pdbx_seq_one_letter_code
_entity_poly.pdbx_strand_id
1 'polypeptide(L)'
;MDAAPPVPPVSEEEAESARLSPRLIQGLRKRLGLSQTALARLVRVSAPAVAQWEAGNSTPTGQNRAAMVGLRKVRKRDVKELLARRVKETTPRRPPPRKRSLEGRRPRAKR
;
A
#
# COMPACT_ATOMS: atom_id res chain seq x y z
N MET A 1 -2.23 17.54 5.67
CA MET A 1 -2.70 17.81 4.29
C MET A 1 -2.82 16.48 3.55
N ASP A 2 -4.05 16.15 3.18
CA ASP A 2 -4.50 14.89 2.58
C ASP A 2 -4.19 14.86 1.07
N ALA A 3 -2.91 14.75 0.71
CA ALA A 3 -2.57 14.60 -0.70
C ALA A 3 -3.00 13.21 -1.17
N ALA A 4 -3.67 13.12 -2.30
CA ALA A 4 -4.07 11.84 -2.90
C ALA A 4 -2.82 10.97 -3.20
N PRO A 5 -2.94 9.63 -3.20
CA PRO A 5 -1.86 8.77 -3.68
C PRO A 5 -1.47 9.16 -5.11
N PRO A 6 -0.17 9.12 -5.48
CA PRO A 6 0.33 9.52 -6.82
C PRO A 6 -0.08 8.55 -7.94
N VAL A 7 -1.12 7.75 -7.72
CA VAL A 7 -1.67 6.79 -8.67
C VAL A 7 -2.86 7.45 -9.39
N PRO A 8 -3.16 7.06 -10.63
CA PRO A 8 -4.28 7.65 -11.36
C PRO A 8 -5.58 7.50 -10.54
N PRO A 9 -6.38 8.57 -10.39
CA PRO A 9 -7.63 8.50 -9.67
C PRO A 9 -8.58 7.52 -10.37
N VAL A 10 -9.28 6.74 -9.58
CA VAL A 10 -10.26 5.74 -10.01
C VAL A 10 -11.56 6.07 -9.28
N SER A 11 -12.69 5.96 -9.96
CA SER A 11 -14.00 6.20 -9.33
C SER A 11 -14.23 5.16 -8.21
N GLU A 12 -14.96 5.53 -7.16
CA GLU A 12 -15.29 4.60 -6.06
C GLU A 12 -16.04 3.37 -6.57
N GLU A 13 -16.90 3.55 -7.57
CA GLU A 13 -17.62 2.49 -8.31
C GLU A 13 -16.66 1.48 -8.98
N GLU A 14 -15.61 1.97 -9.66
CA GLU A 14 -14.57 1.13 -10.27
C GLU A 14 -13.72 0.44 -9.17
N ALA A 15 -13.51 1.11 -8.05
CA ALA A 15 -12.76 0.55 -6.92
C ALA A 15 -13.53 -0.61 -6.28
N GLU A 16 -14.82 -0.45 -6.05
CA GLU A 16 -15.67 -1.42 -5.36
C GLU A 16 -15.92 -2.67 -6.22
N SER A 17 -16.23 -2.48 -7.50
CA SER A 17 -16.45 -3.59 -8.45
C SER A 17 -15.17 -4.39 -8.75
N ALA A 18 -13.98 -3.82 -8.56
CA ALA A 18 -12.73 -4.50 -8.85
C ALA A 18 -12.43 -5.63 -7.87
N ARG A 19 -12.21 -6.84 -8.40
CA ARG A 19 -11.73 -7.98 -7.61
C ARG A 19 -10.29 -7.76 -7.14
N LEU A 20 -10.06 -7.74 -5.83
CA LEU A 20 -8.74 -7.66 -5.22
C LEU A 20 -8.49 -8.89 -4.35
N SER A 21 -7.91 -9.94 -4.94
CA SER A 21 -7.47 -11.12 -4.21
C SER A 21 -5.99 -11.00 -3.83
N PRO A 22 -5.52 -11.74 -2.81
CA PRO A 22 -4.12 -11.70 -2.38
C PRO A 22 -3.14 -12.03 -3.53
N ARG A 23 -3.51 -13.01 -4.36
CA ARG A 23 -2.76 -13.38 -5.57
C ARG A 23 -2.69 -12.26 -6.60
N LEU A 24 -3.79 -11.54 -6.82
CA LEU A 24 -3.82 -10.40 -7.75
C LEU A 24 -2.97 -9.24 -7.25
N ILE A 25 -2.98 -8.97 -5.95
CA ILE A 25 -2.14 -7.93 -5.32
C ILE A 25 -0.66 -8.28 -5.52
N GLN A 26 -0.28 -9.52 -5.22
CA GLN A 26 1.09 -9.98 -5.41
C GLN A 26 1.51 -9.97 -6.89
N GLY A 27 0.62 -10.40 -7.79
CA GLY A 27 0.85 -10.38 -9.23
C GLY A 27 1.03 -8.95 -9.76
N LEU A 28 0.20 -8.01 -9.32
CA LEU A 28 0.32 -6.59 -9.65
C LEU A 28 1.67 -6.02 -9.20
N ARG A 29 2.07 -6.30 -7.96
CA ARG A 29 3.37 -5.87 -7.43
C ARG A 29 4.53 -6.41 -8.27
N LYS A 30 4.54 -7.71 -8.56
CA LYS A 30 5.56 -8.37 -9.38
C LYS A 30 5.57 -7.82 -10.81
N ARG A 31 4.40 -7.63 -11.42
CA ARG A 31 4.25 -7.01 -12.75
C ARG A 31 4.83 -5.60 -12.79
N LEU A 32 4.76 -4.85 -11.71
CA LEU A 32 5.33 -3.50 -11.61
C LEU A 32 6.80 -3.48 -11.15
N GLY A 33 7.40 -4.65 -10.84
CA GLY A 33 8.77 -4.74 -10.35
C GLY A 33 8.96 -4.13 -8.95
N LEU A 34 7.90 -4.08 -8.15
CA LEU A 34 7.89 -3.40 -6.85
C LEU A 34 8.26 -4.35 -5.70
N SER A 35 8.97 -3.81 -4.71
CA SER A 35 9.02 -4.42 -3.37
C SER A 35 7.74 -4.10 -2.58
N GLN A 36 7.44 -4.84 -1.52
CA GLN A 36 6.29 -4.54 -0.65
C GLN A 36 6.38 -3.12 -0.07
N THR A 37 7.59 -2.68 0.30
CA THR A 37 7.86 -1.33 0.78
C THR A 37 7.63 -0.27 -0.30
N ALA A 38 8.04 -0.52 -1.54
CA ALA A 38 7.84 0.42 -2.63
C ALA A 38 6.36 0.56 -3.00
N LEU A 39 5.61 -0.56 -3.01
CA LEU A 39 4.16 -0.54 -3.17
C LEU A 39 3.47 0.23 -2.02
N ALA A 40 3.89 -0.04 -0.78
CA ALA A 40 3.36 0.64 0.40
C ALA A 40 3.55 2.16 0.33
N ARG A 41 4.72 2.61 -0.13
CA ARG A 41 5.02 4.04 -0.36
C ARG A 41 4.12 4.68 -1.42
N LEU A 42 3.81 3.95 -2.50
CA LEU A 42 2.93 4.44 -3.57
C LEU A 42 1.48 4.58 -3.11
N VAL A 43 0.98 3.61 -2.33
CA VAL A 43 -0.41 3.61 -1.84
C VAL A 43 -0.58 4.21 -0.44
N ARG A 44 0.47 4.88 0.08
CA ARG A 44 0.49 5.58 1.39
C ARG A 44 0.14 4.71 2.62
N VAL A 45 0.51 3.43 2.59
CA VAL A 45 0.34 2.52 3.73
C VAL A 45 1.69 2.04 4.28
N SER A 46 1.65 1.24 5.35
CA SER A 46 2.84 0.59 5.90
C SER A 46 3.19 -0.68 5.11
N ALA A 47 4.47 -1.06 5.06
CA ALA A 47 4.89 -2.31 4.43
C ALA A 47 4.21 -3.56 5.03
N PRO A 48 4.00 -3.66 6.37
CA PRO A 48 3.21 -4.74 6.95
C PRO A 48 1.77 -4.81 6.45
N ALA A 49 1.11 -3.67 6.17
CA ALA A 49 -0.25 -3.67 5.62
C ALA A 49 -0.28 -4.34 4.24
N VAL A 50 0.69 -4.04 3.37
CA VAL A 50 0.84 -4.71 2.07
C VAL A 50 1.09 -6.20 2.23
N ALA A 51 1.96 -6.60 3.16
CA ALA A 51 2.21 -8.00 3.45
C ALA A 51 0.94 -8.73 3.92
N GLN A 52 0.13 -8.10 4.76
CA GLN A 52 -1.14 -8.63 5.25
C GLN A 52 -2.17 -8.79 4.13
N TRP A 53 -2.20 -7.88 3.15
CA TRP A 53 -3.03 -8.00 1.95
C TRP A 53 -2.59 -9.12 1.02
N GLU A 54 -1.27 -9.26 0.79
CA GLU A 54 -0.71 -10.34 -0.03
C GLU A 54 -0.87 -11.72 0.63
N ALA A 55 -0.94 -11.77 1.96
CA ALA A 55 -1.24 -12.98 2.73
C ALA A 55 -2.74 -13.28 2.82
N GLY A 56 -3.62 -12.34 2.49
CA GLY A 56 -5.07 -12.48 2.58
C GLY A 56 -5.65 -12.36 3.99
N ASN A 57 -4.84 -11.92 4.94
CA ASN A 57 -5.28 -11.70 6.31
C ASN A 57 -6.06 -10.37 6.48
N SER A 58 -6.00 -9.48 5.49
CA SER A 58 -6.84 -8.27 5.41
C SER A 58 -6.99 -7.83 3.95
N THR A 59 -7.93 -6.93 3.67
CA THR A 59 -8.17 -6.40 2.32
C THR A 59 -8.04 -4.87 2.31
N PRO A 60 -7.59 -4.28 1.19
CA PRO A 60 -7.59 -2.82 1.04
C PRO A 60 -9.02 -2.29 0.92
N THR A 61 -9.31 -1.21 1.64
CA THR A 61 -10.62 -0.53 1.70
C THR A 61 -10.51 0.94 1.30
N GLY A 62 -11.64 1.56 0.91
CA GLY A 62 -11.73 3.00 0.59
C GLY A 62 -10.65 3.48 -0.38
N GLN A 63 -9.93 4.54 0.01
CA GLN A 63 -8.87 5.16 -0.81
C GLN A 63 -7.74 4.17 -1.17
N ASN A 64 -7.40 3.23 -0.28
CA ASN A 64 -6.38 2.21 -0.58
C ASN A 64 -6.84 1.25 -1.66
N ARG A 65 -8.14 0.94 -1.69
CA ARG A 65 -8.76 0.10 -2.73
C ARG A 65 -8.67 0.80 -4.08
N ALA A 66 -9.10 2.05 -4.15
CA ALA A 66 -9.00 2.87 -5.36
C ALA A 66 -7.55 2.98 -5.85
N ALA A 67 -6.60 3.16 -4.93
CA ALA A 67 -5.18 3.22 -5.27
C ALA A 67 -4.66 1.91 -5.88
N MET A 68 -5.07 0.76 -5.33
CA MET A 68 -4.71 -0.55 -5.85
C MET A 68 -5.30 -0.81 -7.25
N VAL A 69 -6.50 -0.31 -7.52
CA VAL A 69 -7.11 -0.39 -8.85
C VAL A 69 -6.42 0.56 -9.83
N GLY A 70 -6.08 1.78 -9.41
CA GLY A 70 -5.35 2.74 -10.22
C GLY A 70 -3.99 2.21 -10.69
N LEU A 71 -3.28 1.47 -9.84
CA LEU A 71 -2.02 0.81 -10.19
C LEU A 71 -2.13 -0.20 -11.35
N ARG A 72 -3.33 -0.71 -11.66
CA ARG A 72 -3.53 -1.56 -12.85
C ARG A 72 -3.28 -0.79 -14.14
N LYS A 73 -3.63 0.50 -14.16
CA LYS A 73 -3.47 1.41 -15.31
C LYS A 73 -2.02 1.91 -15.47
N VAL A 74 -1.14 1.67 -14.49
CA VAL A 74 0.27 2.11 -14.49
C VAL A 74 1.19 1.10 -15.19
N ARG A 75 2.16 1.61 -15.96
CA ARG A 75 3.24 0.81 -16.58
C ARG A 75 4.52 0.85 -15.75
N LYS A 76 5.37 -0.18 -15.89
CA LYS A 76 6.66 -0.29 -15.17
C LYS A 76 7.54 0.97 -15.27
N ARG A 77 7.57 1.62 -16.43
CA ARG A 77 8.38 2.83 -16.65
C ARG A 77 7.90 4.02 -15.81
N ASP A 78 6.59 4.15 -15.65
CA ASP A 78 5.96 5.26 -14.92
C ASP A 78 6.14 5.06 -13.40
N VAL A 79 6.26 3.82 -12.93
CA VAL A 79 6.47 3.49 -11.51
C VAL A 79 7.68 4.20 -10.91
N LYS A 80 8.80 4.27 -11.65
CA LYS A 80 10.02 4.96 -11.19
C LYS A 80 9.75 6.45 -10.99
N GLU A 81 8.99 7.05 -11.89
CA GLU A 81 8.62 8.46 -11.81
C GLU A 81 7.68 8.72 -10.64
N LEU A 82 6.66 7.86 -10.45
CA LEU A 82 5.73 7.97 -9.33
C LEU A 82 6.46 7.83 -7.97
N LEU A 83 7.40 6.90 -7.88
CA LEU A 83 8.26 6.76 -6.69
C LEU A 83 9.16 7.98 -6.49
N ALA A 84 9.76 8.52 -7.56
CA ALA A 84 10.62 9.71 -7.48
C ALA A 84 9.84 10.96 -7.05
N ARG A 85 8.65 11.18 -7.60
CA ARG A 85 7.71 12.23 -7.19
C ARG A 85 7.41 12.11 -5.69
N ARG A 86 7.21 10.88 -5.19
CA ARG A 86 6.94 10.62 -3.77
C ARG A 86 8.13 10.90 -2.85
N VAL A 87 9.35 10.56 -3.28
CA VAL A 87 10.56 10.87 -2.49
C VAL A 87 10.71 12.39 -2.30
N LYS A 88 10.38 13.18 -3.32
CA LYS A 88 10.39 14.66 -3.23
C LYS A 88 9.31 15.23 -2.31
N GLU A 89 8.12 14.61 -2.27
CA GLU A 89 7.00 15.05 -1.41
C GLU A 89 7.22 14.70 0.08
N THR A 90 8.00 13.66 0.38
CA THR A 90 8.14 13.11 1.75
C THR A 90 9.33 13.64 2.55
N THR A 91 10.13 14.56 2.01
CA THR A 91 11.12 15.30 2.80
C THR A 91 10.44 16.43 3.58
N PRO A 92 10.21 16.21 4.88
CA PRO A 92 11.08 16.85 5.86
C PRO A 92 11.91 15.82 6.65
N ARG A 93 12.98 16.31 7.27
CA ARG A 93 14.04 15.59 7.99
C ARG A 93 13.53 14.37 8.81
N ARG A 94 14.23 13.25 8.64
CA ARG A 94 14.17 11.97 9.37
C ARG A 94 13.43 12.00 10.71
N PRO A 95 12.31 11.28 10.89
CA PRO A 95 11.89 10.82 12.20
C PRO A 95 12.69 9.55 12.59
N PRO A 96 13.01 9.35 13.88
CA PRO A 96 13.76 8.19 14.35
C PRO A 96 12.97 6.88 14.12
N PRO A 97 13.64 5.72 14.12
CA PRO A 97 12.96 4.44 13.93
C PRO A 97 11.93 4.24 15.03
N ARG A 98 10.65 4.26 14.68
CA ARG A 98 9.58 3.88 15.62
C ARG A 98 9.82 2.41 15.98
N LYS A 99 10.26 2.18 17.22
CA LYS A 99 10.35 0.85 17.81
C LYS A 99 8.99 0.17 17.65
N ARG A 100 9.04 -1.11 17.30
CA ARG A 100 7.92 -2.01 17.08
C ARG A 100 6.98 -1.99 18.30
N SER A 101 5.90 -1.20 18.24
CA SER A 101 4.79 -1.31 19.19
C SER A 101 4.09 -2.63 18.92
N LEU A 102 4.57 -3.69 19.57
CA LEU A 102 3.83 -4.92 19.79
C LEU A 102 2.72 -4.61 20.79
N GLU A 103 1.72 -3.86 20.36
CA GLU A 103 0.49 -3.70 21.12
C GLU A 103 -0.26 -5.05 21.08
N GLY A 104 -0.38 -5.71 22.22
CA GLY A 104 -1.44 -6.69 22.44
C GLY A 104 -1.08 -8.19 22.47
N ARG A 105 0.02 -8.62 23.08
CA ARG A 105 0.03 -9.97 23.69
C ARG A 105 -0.77 -9.88 25.00
N ARG A 106 -2.07 -10.18 24.95
CA ARG A 106 -2.87 -10.43 26.16
C ARG A 106 -2.24 -11.63 26.91
N PRO A 107 -1.84 -11.51 28.18
CA PRO A 107 -1.53 -12.71 28.95
C PRO A 107 -2.84 -13.47 29.18
N ARG A 108 -2.90 -14.74 28.78
CA ARG A 108 -3.92 -15.67 29.28
C ARG A 108 -3.64 -15.87 30.76
N ALA A 109 -4.44 -15.26 31.63
CA ALA A 109 -4.46 -15.62 33.03
C ALA A 109 -4.89 -17.10 33.14
N LYS A 110 -4.04 -17.90 33.76
CA LYS A 110 -4.32 -19.29 34.13
C LYS A 110 -4.23 -19.35 35.65
N ARG A 111 -5.38 -19.39 36.32
CA ARG A 111 -5.66 -20.09 37.57
C ARG A 111 -7.09 -19.82 38.00
#